data_AF-A0A257AU73-F1
#
_entry.id   AF-A0A257AU73-F1
#
_cell.length_a   1.000
_cell.length_b   1.000
_cell.length_c   1.000
_cell.angle_alpha   90.00
_cell.angle_beta   90.00
_cell.angle_gamma   90.00
#
_symmetry.space_group_name_H-M   'P 1'
#
loop_
_entity.id
_entity.type
_entity.pdbx_description
1 polymer ?
#
loop_
_entity_poly.entity_id
_entity_poly.type
_entity_poly.pdbx_seq_one_letter_code
_entity_poly.pdbx_strand_id
1 'polypeptide(L)'
;YYQEAGRAGRDGANADCALLWQRRDTALIAHFLRQAADAGEQQRGWQRYHFMKRYAEAASCRTRIICRYFGEKAAFESCGMCDNCGNRPEWLIEPAPGAAPKPA
;
A
#
# COMPACT_ATOMS: atom_id res chain seq x y z
N TYR A 1 -3.01 -3.34 6.53
CA TYR A 1 -1.91 -2.77 5.74
C TYR A 1 -0.69 -2.38 6.57
N TYR A 2 -0.60 -1.18 7.19
CA TYR A 2 0.67 -0.72 7.80
C TYR A 2 1.25 -1.72 8.83
N GLN A 3 0.40 -2.25 9.72
CA GLN A 3 0.80 -3.25 10.71
C GLN A 3 1.35 -4.54 10.07
N GLU A 4 0.78 -4.97 8.94
CA GLU A 4 1.19 -6.19 8.22
C GLU A 4 2.48 -5.95 7.43
N ALA A 5 2.54 -4.84 6.70
CA ALA A 5 3.74 -4.42 5.97
C ALA A 5 4.95 -4.25 6.89
N GLY A 6 4.75 -3.67 8.09
CA GLY A 6 5.80 -3.49 9.11
C GLY A 6 6.28 -4.77 9.81
N ARG A 7 5.81 -5.96 9.39
CA ARG A 7 6.40 -7.24 9.82
C ARG A 7 7.64 -7.61 9.02
N ALA A 8 7.78 -7.09 7.80
CA ALA A 8 8.93 -7.35 6.94
C ALA A 8 10.16 -6.53 7.37
N GLY A 9 11.37 -7.01 7.05
CA GLY A 9 12.63 -6.27 7.25
C GLY A 9 12.98 -5.93 8.70
N ARG A 10 12.52 -6.73 9.68
CA ARG A 10 12.84 -6.51 11.11
C ARG A 10 14.30 -6.80 11.48
N ASP A 11 15.00 -7.50 10.61
CA ASP A 11 16.44 -7.71 10.63
C ASP A 11 17.22 -6.49 10.07
N GLY A 12 16.52 -5.47 9.57
CA GLY A 12 17.14 -4.28 8.96
C GLY A 12 17.53 -4.48 7.49
N ALA A 13 17.30 -5.67 6.92
CA ALA A 13 17.49 -5.90 5.49
C ALA A 13 16.39 -5.23 4.67
N ASN A 14 16.68 -4.99 3.38
CA ASN A 14 15.67 -4.51 2.45
C ASN A 14 14.54 -5.53 2.32
N ALA A 15 13.31 -5.04 2.36
CA ALA A 15 12.12 -5.86 2.16
C ALA A 15 11.10 -5.13 1.30
N ASP A 16 10.41 -5.89 0.45
CA ASP A 16 9.36 -5.38 -0.41
C ASP A 16 7.99 -5.60 0.21
N CYS A 17 7.11 -4.62 0.03
CA CYS A 17 5.70 -4.71 0.39
C CYS A 17 4.86 -4.40 -0.86
N ALA A 18 4.06 -5.38 -1.29
CA ALA A 18 3.22 -5.26 -2.47
C ALA A 18 1.75 -5.20 -2.11
N LEU A 19 1.04 -4.19 -2.62
CA LEU A 19 -0.41 -4.08 -2.54
C LEU A 19 -0.99 -4.25 -3.94
N LEU A 20 -1.60 -5.39 -4.22
CA LEU A 20 -2.36 -5.61 -5.44
C LEU A 20 -3.75 -4.99 -5.25
N TRP A 21 -4.15 -4.12 -6.17
CA TRP A 21 -5.39 -3.36 -6.07
C TRP A 21 -6.08 -3.24 -7.42
N GLN A 22 -7.38 -3.47 -7.45
CA GLN A 22 -8.23 -3.15 -8.59
C GLN A 22 -9.49 -2.41 -8.14
N ARG A 23 -9.93 -1.45 -8.96
CA ARG A 23 -11.15 -0.67 -8.65
C ARG A 23 -12.38 -1.55 -8.45
N ARG A 24 -12.46 -2.72 -9.10
CA ARG A 24 -13.56 -3.68 -8.95
C ARG A 24 -13.69 -4.24 -7.52
N ASP A 25 -12.60 -4.27 -6.76
CA ASP A 25 -12.58 -4.81 -5.40
C ASP A 25 -13.37 -3.90 -4.42
N THR A 26 -13.54 -2.63 -4.79
CA THR A 26 -14.26 -1.64 -3.97
C THR A 26 -15.70 -2.03 -3.66
N ALA A 27 -16.41 -2.65 -4.62
CA ALA A 27 -17.81 -2.98 -4.47
C ALA A 27 -18.04 -4.02 -3.37
N LEU A 28 -17.16 -5.02 -3.29
CA LEU A 28 -17.20 -6.07 -2.28
C LEU A 28 -16.93 -5.51 -0.89
N ILE A 29 -15.90 -4.66 -0.74
CA ILE A 29 -15.58 -4.03 0.55
C ILE A 29 -16.74 -3.13 1.01
N ALA A 30 -17.30 -2.32 0.11
CA ALA A 30 -18.44 -1.46 0.39
C ALA A 30 -19.69 -2.25 0.82
N HIS A 31 -19.91 -3.45 0.26
CA HIS A 31 -21.00 -4.33 0.66
C HIS A 31 -20.85 -4.78 2.12
N PHE A 32 -19.67 -5.25 2.54
CA PHE A 32 -19.43 -5.66 3.93
C PHE A 32 -19.52 -4.49 4.91
N LEU A 33 -19.03 -3.31 4.55
CA LEU A 33 -19.14 -2.12 5.41
C LEU A 33 -20.60 -1.70 5.66
N ARG A 34 -21.49 -1.92 4.69
CA ARG A 34 -22.93 -1.65 4.86
C ARG A 34 -23.64 -2.60 5.82
N GLN A 35 -23.07 -3.78 6.06
CA GLN A 35 -23.63 -4.79 6.97
C GLN A 35 -23.16 -4.65 8.42
N ALA A 36 -22.24 -3.71 8.71
CA ALA A 36 -21.80 -3.45 10.07
C ALA A 36 -23.00 -3.06 10.95
N ALA A 37 -23.16 -3.76 12.07
CA ALA A 37 -24.30 -3.59 12.96
C ALA A 37 -24.25 -2.29 13.77
N ASP A 38 -23.05 -1.80 14.09
CA ASP A 38 -22.82 -0.54 14.80
C ASP A 38 -22.55 0.60 13.80
N ALA A 39 -23.31 1.69 13.92
CA ALA A 39 -23.14 2.89 13.09
C ALA A 39 -21.76 3.53 13.30
N GLY A 40 -21.22 3.48 14.52
CA GLY A 40 -19.88 3.97 14.80
C GLY A 40 -18.80 3.16 14.08
N GLU A 41 -18.92 1.84 14.11
CA GLU A 41 -18.03 0.91 13.42
C GLU A 41 -18.11 1.08 11.91
N GLN A 42 -19.32 1.19 11.36
CA GLN A 42 -19.56 1.47 9.96
C GLN A 42 -18.84 2.75 9.53
N GLN A 43 -18.99 3.84 10.28
CA GLN A 43 -18.36 5.12 9.98
C GLN A 43 -16.83 5.01 10.01
N ARG A 44 -16.25 4.38 11.03
CA ARG A 44 -14.80 4.12 11.12
C ARG A 44 -14.32 3.23 9.96
N GLY A 45 -15.12 2.25 9.55
CA GLY A 45 -14.87 1.39 8.41
C GLY A 45 -14.79 2.16 7.11
N TRP A 46 -15.76 3.05 6.85
CA TRP A 46 -15.75 3.93 5.68
C TRP A 46 -14.55 4.88 5.65
N GLN A 47 -14.16 5.44 6.80
CA GLN A 47 -12.96 6.28 6.89
C GLN A 47 -11.70 5.50 6.46
N ARG A 48 -11.52 4.27 6.97
CA ARG A 48 -10.39 3.40 6.59
C ARG A 48 -10.44 3.01 5.11
N TYR A 49 -11.63 2.70 4.59
CA TYR A 49 -11.81 2.37 3.18
C TYR A 49 -11.42 3.54 2.26
N HIS A 50 -11.92 4.75 2.53
CA HIS A 50 -11.59 5.92 1.74
C HIS A 50 -10.10 6.26 1.82
N PHE A 51 -9.49 6.08 2.99
CA PHE A 51 -8.05 6.23 3.12
C PHE A 51 -7.28 5.22 2.26
N MET A 52 -7.57 3.92 2.38
CA MET A 52 -6.85 2.89 1.61
C MET A 52 -7.07 3.02 0.10
N LYS A 53 -8.28 3.39 -0.34
CA LYS A 53 -8.55 3.70 -1.74
C LYS A 53 -7.67 4.85 -2.24
N ARG A 54 -7.64 5.97 -1.49
CA ARG A 54 -6.76 7.10 -1.82
C ARG A 54 -5.29 6.72 -1.78
N TYR A 55 -4.88 5.91 -0.80
CA TYR A 55 -3.52 5.43 -0.67
C TYR A 55 -3.10 4.63 -1.91
N ALA A 56 -3.95 3.74 -2.42
CA ALA A 56 -3.67 2.93 -3.61
C ALA A 56 -3.67 3.77 -4.91
N GLU A 57 -4.60 4.71 -5.05
CA GLU A 57 -4.78 5.52 -6.27
C GLU A 57 -3.86 6.76 -6.35
N ALA A 58 -3.22 7.16 -5.25
CA ALA A 58 -2.38 8.36 -5.23
C ALA A 58 -1.13 8.23 -6.10
N ALA A 59 -0.70 9.36 -6.68
CA ALA A 59 0.57 9.51 -7.38
C ALA A 59 1.70 10.10 -6.51
N SER A 60 1.42 10.39 -5.23
CA SER A 60 2.43 10.94 -4.29
C SER A 60 3.15 9.84 -3.51
N CYS A 61 4.33 10.14 -2.98
CA CYS A 61 5.14 9.20 -2.19
C CYS A 61 4.30 8.42 -1.15
N ARG A 62 4.33 7.09 -1.23
CA ARG A 62 3.54 6.20 -0.37
C ARG A 62 3.87 6.38 1.11
N THR A 63 5.16 6.47 1.45
CA THR A 63 5.63 6.68 2.83
C THR A 63 5.12 8.00 3.40
N ARG A 64 5.10 9.06 2.59
CA ARG A 64 4.59 10.38 2.99
C ARG A 64 3.09 10.34 3.30
N ILE A 65 2.30 9.58 2.56
CA ILE A 65 0.87 9.38 2.84
C ILE A 65 0.68 8.67 4.19
N ILE A 66 1.48 7.63 4.46
CA ILE A 66 1.45 6.88 5.73
C ILE A 66 1.83 7.78 6.92
N CYS A 67 2.92 8.54 6.83
CA CYS A 67 3.30 9.50 7.89
C CYS A 67 2.14 10.45 8.22
N ARG A 68 1.53 11.06 7.19
CA ARG A 68 0.39 11.98 7.36
C ARG A 68 -0.82 11.33 8.03
N TYR A 69 -1.08 10.05 7.73
CA TYR A 69 -2.18 9.32 8.36
C TYR A 69 -2.00 9.19 9.88
N PHE A 70 -0.76 9.01 10.34
CA PHE A 70 -0.42 8.96 11.77
C PHE A 70 -0.13 10.33 12.39
N GLY A 71 -0.39 11.42 11.67
CA GLY A 71 -0.17 12.79 12.16
C GLY A 71 1.28 13.26 12.10
N GLU A 72 2.17 12.49 11.47
CA GLU A 72 3.58 12.86 11.31
C GLU A 72 3.77 13.83 10.14
N LYS A 73 4.68 14.80 10.33
CA LYS A 73 5.15 15.68 9.26
C LYS A 73 6.30 15.00 8.53
N ALA A 74 6.04 14.50 7.32
CA ALA A 74 7.12 13.98 6.48
C ALA A 74 8.12 15.10 6.14
N ALA A 75 9.38 14.92 6.52
CA ALA A 75 10.48 15.85 6.23
C ALA A 75 10.94 15.81 4.77
N PHE A 76 10.33 14.98 3.94
CA PHE A 76 10.69 14.72 2.55
C PHE A 76 9.45 14.76 1.65
N GLU A 77 9.68 15.04 0.37
CA GLU A 77 8.65 14.93 -0.67
C GLU A 77 8.64 13.55 -1.33
N SER A 78 9.82 12.94 -1.47
CA SER A 78 10.08 11.63 -2.07
C SER A 78 10.90 10.78 -1.10
N CYS A 79 10.54 9.50 -0.91
CA CYS A 79 11.32 8.58 -0.08
C CYS A 79 12.36 7.78 -0.87
N GLY A 80 12.34 7.83 -2.21
CA GLY A 80 13.21 7.04 -3.08
C GLY A 80 12.95 5.53 -3.11
N MET A 81 12.15 4.99 -2.19
CA MET A 81 12.01 3.53 -1.98
C MET A 81 10.64 2.94 -2.33
N CYS A 82 9.62 3.77 -2.61
CA CYS A 82 8.30 3.28 -3.04
C CYS A 82 8.13 3.35 -4.57
N ASP A 83 7.10 2.67 -5.07
CA ASP A 83 6.70 2.65 -6.48
C ASP A 83 6.50 4.05 -7.08
N ASN A 84 5.81 4.93 -6.35
CA ASN A 84 5.60 6.33 -6.80
C ASN A 84 6.88 7.17 -6.80
N CYS A 85 7.94 6.73 -6.12
CA CYS A 85 9.24 7.38 -6.10
C CYS A 85 10.25 6.74 -7.08
N GLY A 86 9.81 5.74 -7.86
CA GLY A 86 10.62 5.10 -8.90
C GLY A 86 11.22 3.74 -8.53
N ASN A 87 11.01 3.24 -7.30
CA ASN A 87 11.51 1.93 -6.92
C ASN A 87 10.58 0.83 -7.44
N ARG A 88 11.13 -0.13 -8.18
CA ARG A 88 10.40 -1.33 -8.63
C ARG A 88 11.22 -2.55 -8.27
N PRO A 89 10.66 -3.49 -7.48
CA PRO A 89 11.42 -4.67 -7.12
C PRO A 89 11.63 -5.56 -8.34
N GLU A 90 12.77 -6.25 -8.39
CA GLU A 90 13.17 -7.05 -9.56
C GLU A 90 12.11 -8.09 -9.94
N TRP A 91 11.47 -8.72 -8.95
CA TRP A 91 10.45 -9.75 -9.15
C TRP A 91 9.13 -9.22 -9.75
N LEU A 92 8.89 -7.90 -9.74
CA LEU A 92 7.71 -7.27 -10.32
C LEU A 92 7.94 -6.79 -11.76
N ILE A 93 9.19 -6.79 -12.21
CA ILE A 93 9.55 -6.41 -13.57
C ILE A 93 9.49 -7.69 -14.42
N GLU A 94 8.70 -7.69 -15.50
CA GLU A 94 8.76 -8.78 -16.45
C GLU A 94 10.20 -8.87 -17.00
N PRO A 95 10.82 -10.07 -16.99
CA PRO A 95 12.10 -10.24 -17.62
C PRO A 95 12.01 -9.84 -19.09
N ALA A 96 13.02 -9.13 -19.59
CA ALA A 96 13.12 -8.88 -21.01
C ALA A 96 13.03 -10.22 -21.78
N PRO A 97 12.39 -10.25 -22.97
CA PRO A 97 12.28 -11.48 -23.74
C PRO A 97 13.66 -12.12 -23.92
N GLY A 98 13.83 -13.35 -23.42
CA GLY A 98 15.09 -14.10 -23.50
C GLY A 98 16.01 -14.03 -22.27
N ALA A 99 15.63 -13.35 -21.18
CA ALA A 99 16.42 -13.40 -19.95
C ALA A 99 16.29 -14.77 -19.26
N ALA A 100 17.44 -15.40 -18.97
CA ALA A 100 17.49 -16.65 -18.23
C ALA A 100 17.04 -16.42 -16.76
N PRO A 101 16.35 -17.39 -16.13
CA PRO A 101 15.99 -17.29 -14.72
C PRO A 101 17.26 -17.16 -13.87
N LYS A 102 17.31 -16.16 -12.97
CA LYS A 102 18.40 -16.05 -11.99
C LYS A 102 18.40 -17.31 -11.09
N PRO A 103 19.56 -17.92 -10.80
CA PRO A 103 19.63 -19.02 -9.85
C PRO A 103 19.23 -18.54 -8.45
N ALA A 104 18.61 -19.46 -7.70
CA ALA A 104 18.07 -19.25 -6.35
C ALA A 104 19.15 -18.97 -5.30
#